data_AF-A0A1D1ZEM1-F1
#
_entry.id   AF-A0A1D1ZEM1-F1
#
_cell.length_a   1.000
_cell.length_b   1.000
_cell.length_c   1.000
_cell.angle_alpha   90.00
_cell.angle_beta   90.00
_cell.angle_gamma   90.00
#
_symmetry.space_group_name_H-M   'P 1'
#
loop_
_entity.id
_entity.type
_entity.pdbx_description
1 polymer ?
#
loop_
_entity_poly.entity_id
_entity_poly.type
_entity_poly.pdbx_seq_one_letter_code
_entity_poly.pdbx_strand_id
1 'polypeptide(L)'
;DHMQFKDVSVKVANVELYYKAVHFYLQEHPDLINDLLNVLALRVDHTRVVDIMRKAGHLRLVKPYMVAVQSNNVSAVNEALNEIYVEEEDYDRLRESIDMH
;
A
#
# COMPACT_ATOMS: atom_id res chain seq x y z
N ASP A 1 2.56 -22.43 2.32
CA ASP A 1 3.58 -21.65 1.58
C ASP A 1 3.56 -20.13 1.74
N HIS A 2 2.43 -19.42 1.89
CA HIS A 2 2.43 -17.95 2.04
C HIS A 2 3.11 -17.43 3.33
N MET A 3 2.87 -18.11 4.47
CA MET A 3 3.41 -17.71 5.78
C MET A 3 4.94 -17.81 5.82
N GLN A 4 5.50 -18.87 5.23
CA GLN A 4 6.94 -19.08 5.16
C GLN A 4 7.63 -18.05 4.25
N PHE A 5 6.97 -17.62 3.17
CA PHE A 5 7.46 -16.55 2.30
C PHE A 5 7.52 -15.20 3.04
N LYS A 6 6.52 -14.89 3.88
CA LYS A 6 6.51 -13.68 4.73
C LYS A 6 7.69 -13.69 5.71
N ASP A 7 7.95 -14.81 6.38
CA ASP A 7 9.04 -14.94 7.35
C ASP A 7 10.44 -14.83 6.73
N VAL A 8 10.61 -15.32 5.50
CA VAL A 8 11.89 -15.24 4.78
C VAL A 8 12.09 -13.85 4.19
N SER A 9 11.04 -13.25 3.63
CA SER A 9 11.12 -11.94 2.96
C SER A 9 11.61 -10.86 3.92
N VAL A 10 11.12 -10.82 5.17
CA VAL A 10 11.55 -9.81 6.17
C VAL A 10 13.04 -9.91 6.53
N LYS A 11 13.70 -11.06 6.26
CA LYS A 11 15.13 -11.29 6.54
C LYS A 11 16.05 -10.91 5.38
N VAL A 12 15.50 -10.62 4.20
CA VAL A 12 16.30 -10.31 3.00
C VAL A 12 16.62 -8.82 2.96
N ALA A 13 17.90 -8.46 2.94
CA ALA A 13 18.35 -7.06 2.87
C ALA A 13 18.11 -6.41 1.49
N ASN A 14 17.77 -7.18 0.46
CA ASN A 14 17.56 -6.68 -0.88
C ASN A 14 16.14 -6.12 -1.06
N VAL A 15 16.07 -4.79 -1.05
CA VAL A 15 14.85 -4.01 -1.22
C VAL A 15 14.16 -4.26 -2.57
N GLU A 16 14.91 -4.61 -3.63
CA GLU A 16 14.32 -4.93 -4.94
C GLU A 16 13.48 -6.20 -4.92
N LEU A 17 13.80 -7.15 -4.03
CA LEU A 17 13.04 -8.39 -3.92
C LEU A 17 11.62 -8.11 -3.41
N TYR A 18 11.45 -7.10 -2.55
CA TYR A 18 10.14 -6.66 -2.06
C TYR A 18 9.26 -6.15 -3.20
N TYR A 19 9.79 -5.29 -4.06
CA TYR A 19 9.01 -4.77 -5.19
C TYR A 19 8.70 -5.85 -6.22
N LYS A 20 9.60 -6.80 -6.45
CA LYS A 20 9.30 -7.99 -7.27
C LYS A 20 8.18 -8.84 -6.67
N ALA A 21 8.18 -9.05 -5.36
CA ALA A 21 7.10 -9.75 -4.67
C ALA A 21 5.77 -8.98 -4.78
N VAL A 22 5.78 -7.67 -4.60
CA VAL A 22 4.60 -6.82 -4.78
C VAL A 22 4.02 -6.96 -6.20
N HIS A 23 4.86 -6.91 -7.24
CA HIS A 23 4.42 -7.13 -8.61
C HIS A 23 3.85 -8.54 -8.82
N PHE A 24 4.53 -9.57 -8.32
CA PHE A 24 4.07 -10.96 -8.44
C PHE A 24 2.71 -11.17 -7.77
N TYR A 25 2.54 -10.69 -6.53
CA TYR A 25 1.28 -10.81 -5.81
C TYR A 25 0.16 -10.01 -6.47
N LEU A 26 0.46 -8.83 -7.02
CA LEU A 26 -0.54 -8.05 -7.72
C LEU A 26 -1.09 -8.77 -8.97
N GLN A 27 -0.26 -9.56 -9.66
CA GLN A 27 -0.67 -10.30 -10.86
C GLN A 27 -1.33 -11.64 -10.54
N GLU A 28 -0.76 -12.42 -9.62
CA GLU A 28 -1.20 -13.80 -9.39
C GLU A 28 -2.22 -13.92 -8.25
N HIS A 29 -2.11 -13.08 -7.21
CA HIS A 29 -2.93 -13.17 -5.99
C HIS A 29 -3.27 -11.78 -5.42
N PRO A 30 -4.06 -10.96 -6.16
CA PRO A 30 -4.38 -9.59 -5.74
C PRO A 30 -5.06 -9.53 -4.37
N ASP A 31 -5.83 -10.56 -3.98
CA ASP A 31 -6.50 -10.63 -2.68
C ASP A 31 -5.52 -10.63 -1.49
N LEU A 32 -4.30 -11.12 -1.68
CA LEU A 32 -3.28 -11.25 -0.63
C LEU A 32 -2.31 -10.05 -0.57
N ILE A 33 -2.46 -9.07 -1.47
CA ILE A 33 -1.50 -7.96 -1.58
C ILE A 33 -1.45 -7.10 -0.32
N ASN A 34 -2.60 -6.84 0.31
CA ASN A 34 -2.68 -6.04 1.53
C ASN A 34 -1.94 -6.71 2.69
N ASP A 35 -2.06 -8.04 2.81
CA ASP A 35 -1.37 -8.81 3.85
C ASP A 35 0.14 -8.87 3.67
N LEU A 36 0.61 -8.86 2.42
CA LEU A 36 2.03 -8.74 2.10
C LEU A 36 2.54 -7.33 2.42
N LEU A 37 1.85 -6.30 1.94
CA LEU A 37 2.24 -4.90 2.13
C LEU A 37 2.27 -4.51 3.61
N ASN A 38 1.33 -4.99 4.42
CA ASN A 38 1.35 -4.76 5.87
C ASN A 38 2.60 -5.32 6.55
N VAL A 39 3.09 -6.48 6.12
CA VAL A 39 4.35 -7.05 6.68
C VAL A 39 5.58 -6.34 6.16
N LEU A 40 5.51 -5.82 4.93
CA LEU A 40 6.61 -5.08 4.32
C LEU A 40 6.60 -3.59 4.69
N ALA A 41 5.57 -3.08 5.36
CA ALA A 41 5.34 -1.66 5.63
C ALA A 41 6.55 -0.93 6.24
N LEU A 42 7.25 -1.57 7.18
CA LEU A 42 8.44 -0.98 7.84
C LEU A 42 9.71 -0.99 6.99
N ARG A 43 9.68 -1.58 5.80
CA ARG A 43 10.86 -1.84 4.95
C ARG A 43 10.72 -1.27 3.53
N VAL A 44 9.51 -0.99 3.08
CA VAL A 44 9.24 -0.49 1.73
C VAL A 44 9.08 1.02 1.72
N ASP A 45 9.36 1.63 0.57
CA ASP A 45 9.02 3.02 0.32
C ASP A 45 7.53 3.09 -0.06
N HIS A 46 6.73 3.73 0.80
CA HIS A 46 5.29 3.86 0.60
C HIS A 46 4.95 4.62 -0.70
N THR A 47 5.73 5.65 -1.05
CA THR A 47 5.53 6.43 -2.29
C THR A 47 5.68 5.52 -3.51
N ARG A 48 6.73 4.69 -3.52
CA ARG A 48 6.98 3.77 -4.63
C ARG A 48 5.89 2.69 -4.73
N VAL A 49 5.36 2.20 -3.62
CA VAL A 49 4.23 1.26 -3.61
C VAL A 49 2.99 1.91 -4.22
N VAL A 50 2.65 3.13 -3.80
CA VAL A 50 1.51 3.89 -4.36
C VAL A 50 1.67 4.08 -5.86
N ASP A 51 2.85 4.46 -6.35
CA ASP A 51 3.12 4.62 -7.78
C ASP A 51 2.94 3.32 -8.58
N ILE A 52 3.40 2.18 -8.05
CA ILE A 52 3.20 0.87 -8.68
C ILE A 52 1.71 0.56 -8.79
N MET A 53 0.95 0.78 -7.71
CA MET A 53 -0.49 0.48 -7.66
C MET A 53 -1.31 1.42 -8.55
N ARG A 54 -0.94 2.70 -8.60
CA ARG A 54 -1.54 3.70 -9.48
C ARG A 54 -1.31 3.34 -10.95
N LYS A 55 -0.07 3.00 -11.33
CA LYS A 55 0.26 2.56 -12.70
C LYS A 55 -0.45 1.27 -13.11
N ALA A 56 -0.70 0.38 -12.15
CA ALA A 56 -1.44 -0.85 -12.39
C ALA A 56 -2.97 -0.67 -12.37
N GLY A 57 -3.49 0.51 -12.02
CA GLY A 57 -4.94 0.76 -11.90
C GLY A 57 -5.59 0.07 -10.69
N HIS A 58 -4.80 -0.37 -9.71
CA HIS A 58 -5.25 -1.12 -8.54
C HIS A 58 -5.17 -0.30 -7.24
N LEU A 59 -5.20 1.02 -7.34
CA LEU A 59 -5.06 1.91 -6.18
C LEU A 59 -6.14 1.66 -5.11
N ARG A 60 -7.38 1.39 -5.52
CA ARG A 60 -8.50 1.08 -4.62
C ARG A 60 -8.30 -0.23 -3.85
N LEU A 61 -7.63 -1.22 -4.45
CA LEU A 61 -7.37 -2.52 -3.82
C LEU A 61 -6.49 -2.38 -2.58
N VAL A 62 -5.52 -1.46 -2.61
CA VAL A 62 -4.57 -1.22 -1.51
C VAL A 62 -5.01 -0.14 -0.53
N LYS A 63 -6.26 0.33 -0.63
CA LYS A 63 -6.82 1.33 0.30
C LYS A 63 -6.66 0.95 1.78
N PRO A 64 -6.93 -0.30 2.22
CA PRO A 64 -6.75 -0.67 3.63
C PRO A 64 -5.30 -0.50 4.10
N TYR A 65 -4.33 -0.86 3.27
CA TYR A 65 -2.91 -0.65 3.55
C TYR A 65 -2.55 0.84 3.60
N MET A 66 -3.04 1.66 2.66
CA MET A 66 -2.77 3.10 2.64
C MET A 66 -3.29 3.80 3.90
N VAL A 67 -4.49 3.45 4.37
CA VAL A 67 -5.04 3.95 5.64
C VAL A 67 -4.15 3.55 6.82
N ALA A 68 -3.64 2.33 6.85
CA ALA A 68 -2.77 1.87 7.94
C ALA A 68 -1.43 2.63 8.01
N VAL A 69 -0.87 3.03 6.86
CA VAL A 69 0.40 3.77 6.78
C VAL A 69 0.23 5.30 6.69
N GLN A 70 -1.00 5.80 6.65
CA GLN A 70 -1.30 7.23 6.58
C GLN A 70 -0.66 8.03 7.72
N SER A 71 -0.59 7.42 8.91
CA SER A 71 0.06 8.01 10.10
C SER A 71 1.53 8.38 9.90
N ASN A 72 2.21 7.81 8.89
CA ASN A 72 3.58 8.19 8.52
C ASN A 72 3.64 9.54 7.77
N ASN A 73 2.50 10.16 7.48
CA ASN A 73 2.32 11.44 6.80
C ASN A 73 3.10 11.54 5.47
N VAL A 74 2.94 10.53 4.61
CA VAL A 74 3.57 10.50 3.29
C VAL A 74 2.63 11.16 2.27
N SER A 75 3.07 12.23 1.62
CA SER A 75 2.26 13.01 0.65
C SER A 75 1.58 12.13 -0.40
N ALA A 76 2.33 11.20 -1.01
CA ALA A 76 1.79 10.32 -2.04
C ALA A 76 0.67 9.40 -1.52
N VAL A 77 0.74 8.96 -0.26
CA VAL A 77 -0.31 8.14 0.37
C VAL A 77 -1.53 9.00 0.66
N ASN A 78 -1.33 10.20 1.22
CA ASN A 78 -2.43 11.12 1.54
C ASN A 78 -3.18 11.54 0.28
N GLU A 79 -2.46 11.93 -0.77
CA GLU A 79 -3.03 12.29 -2.07
C GLU A 79 -3.82 11.13 -2.68
N ALA A 80 -3.27 9.91 -2.66
CA ALA A 80 -3.95 8.73 -3.16
C ALA A 80 -5.23 8.40 -2.38
N LEU A 81 -5.21 8.51 -1.05
CA LEU A 81 -6.39 8.32 -0.21
C LEU A 81 -7.45 9.39 -0.47
N ASN A 82 -7.04 10.66 -0.56
CA ASN A 82 -7.93 11.77 -0.83
C ASN A 82 -8.59 11.62 -2.22
N GLU A 83 -7.84 11.20 -3.23
CA GLU A 83 -8.38 10.88 -4.57
C GLU A 83 -9.48 9.82 -4.47
N ILE A 84 -9.24 8.74 -3.73
CA ILE A 84 -10.25 7.68 -3.52
C ILE A 84 -11.49 8.21 -2.79
N TYR A 85 -11.32 9.00 -1.72
CA TYR A 85 -12.46 9.55 -0.97
C TYR A 85 -13.29 10.53 -1.80
N VAL A 86 -12.65 11.34 -2.64
CA VAL A 86 -13.34 12.23 -3.59
C VAL A 86 -14.16 11.42 -4.59
N GLU A 87 -13.58 10.35 -5.16
CA GLU A 87 -14.29 9.49 -6.11
C GLU A 87 -15.42 8.67 -5.48
N GLU A 88 -15.36 8.40 -4.18
CA GLU A 88 -16.40 7.69 -3.42
C GLU A 88 -17.46 8.64 -2.82
N GLU A 89 -17.32 9.95 -3.01
CA GLU A 89 -18.15 10.98 -2.37
C GLU A 89 -18.14 10.92 -0.83
N ASP A 90 -17.09 10.33 -0.24
CA ASP A 90 -16.90 10.18 1.21
C ASP A 90 -16.19 11.42 1.78
N TYR A 91 -16.93 12.53 1.84
CA TYR A 91 -16.40 13.82 2.28
C TYR A 91 -16.06 13.86 3.78
N ASP A 92 -16.67 12.99 4.59
CA ASP A 92 -16.38 12.89 6.01
C ASP A 92 -14.96 12.34 6.22
N ARG A 93 -14.61 11.23 5.55
CA ARG A 93 -13.25 10.68 5.61
C ARG A 93 -12.21 11.58 4.95
N LEU A 94 -12.58 12.28 3.88
CA LEU A 94 -11.69 13.28 3.28
C LEU A 94 -11.38 14.40 4.27
N ARG A 95 -12.38 14.86 5.02
CA ARG A 95 -12.20 15.91 6.03
C ARG A 95 -11.29 15.43 7.15
N GLU A 96 -11.52 14.24 7.69
CA GLU A 96 -10.67 13.64 8.73
C GLU A 96 -9.22 13.49 8.25
N SER A 97 -9.03 13.03 7.01
CA SER A 97 -7.72 12.85 6.37
C SER A 97 -6.92 14.17 6.30
N ILE A 98 -7.58 15.28 5.97
CA ILE A 98 -6.97 16.62 5.87
C ILE A 98 -6.78 17.27 7.24
N ASP A 99 -7.71 17.08 8.18
CA ASP A 99 -7.61 17.72 9.49
C ASP A 99 -6.53 17.06 10.38
N MET A 100 -6.17 15.80 10.12
CA MET A 100 -5.14 15.06 10.88
C MET A 100 -3.70 15.29 10.41
N HIS A 101 -3.47 15.76 9.18
CA HIS A 101 -2.15 15.79 8.53
C HIS A 101 -1.92 17.02 7.65
#